data_AF-A0A3Q2QXX2-F1
#
_entry.id   AF-A0A3Q2QXX2-F1
#
_cell.length_a   1.000
_cell.length_b   1.000
_cell.length_c   1.000
_cell.angle_alpha   90.00
_cell.angle_beta   90.00
_cell.angle_gamma   90.00
#
_symmetry.space_group_name_H-M   'P 1'
#
loop_
_entity.id
_entity.type
_entity.pdbx_description
1 polymer ?
#
loop_
_entity_poly.entity_id
_entity_poly.type
_entity_poly.pdbx_seq_one_letter_code
_entity_poly.pdbx_strand_id
1 'polypeptide(L)'
;SSLLYSLVGFDFSSGAHLNPAVSLCFCILGKLRWGQLLPYCLSQLLGAYVAAALVFALYYDAIMDFSGGVLTVYGPNETASIFATYPSEYLTLGGSFLDQVVGTGTLLLCILSLTEKRNTPAPPDLIAPIVAGIVLGIIMSMSANCGAALNPARDLGPRLLMLTAGWGTEVFTCYNYWFWVPIVAPITGALAGTSLYLFFIEWQLPDEPLEKLPTISTISDSIKQSSTMWEKGDELKATHL
;
A
#
# COMPACT_ATOMS: atom_id res chain seq x y z
N SER A 1 -6.59 -22.59 -11.45
CA SER A 1 -5.95 -22.14 -10.19
C SER A 1 -4.81 -21.18 -10.45
N SER A 2 -3.88 -21.45 -11.36
CA SER A 2 -2.72 -20.59 -11.72
C SER A 2 -3.02 -19.18 -12.24
N LEU A 3 -4.18 -18.95 -12.86
CA LEU A 3 -4.60 -17.63 -13.36
C LEU A 3 -5.14 -16.69 -12.27
N LEU A 4 -5.68 -17.23 -11.17
CA LEU A 4 -6.07 -16.42 -10.01
C LEU A 4 -4.83 -15.92 -9.24
N TYR A 5 -3.77 -16.74 -9.17
CA TYR A 5 -2.49 -16.36 -8.53
C TYR A 5 -1.80 -15.19 -9.23
N SER A 6 -1.95 -15.07 -10.56
CA SER A 6 -1.38 -13.94 -11.29
C SER A 6 -2.21 -12.65 -11.19
N LEU A 7 -3.50 -12.75 -10.82
CA LEU A 7 -4.39 -11.60 -10.64
C LEU A 7 -4.39 -11.07 -9.19
N VAL A 8 -3.96 -11.88 -8.21
CA VAL A 8 -3.85 -11.52 -6.78
C VAL A 8 -2.37 -11.39 -6.34
N GLY A 9 -1.41 -11.59 -7.26
CA GLY A 9 0.03 -11.70 -7.02
C GLY A 9 0.77 -10.41 -6.64
N PHE A 10 0.24 -9.62 -5.72
CA PHE A 10 1.02 -8.61 -5.00
C PHE A 10 1.27 -9.13 -3.59
N ASP A 11 2.35 -9.90 -3.43
CA ASP A 11 2.81 -10.29 -2.12
C ASP A 11 3.29 -9.01 -1.40
N PHE A 12 2.65 -8.67 -0.29
CA PHE A 12 2.98 -7.46 0.49
C PHE A 12 4.44 -7.51 0.99
N SER A 13 5.00 -8.72 1.14
CA SER A 13 6.41 -8.97 1.47
C SER A 13 7.37 -8.71 0.30
N SER A 14 6.87 -8.66 -0.95
CA SER A 14 7.65 -8.51 -2.18
C SER A 14 7.88 -7.06 -2.63
N GLY A 15 7.30 -6.07 -1.94
CA GLY A 15 7.52 -4.63 -2.23
C GLY A 15 6.40 -3.91 -2.97
N ALA A 16 5.19 -4.47 -3.07
CA ALA A 16 4.05 -3.79 -3.68
C ALA A 16 3.33 -2.85 -2.70
N HIS A 17 3.98 -1.76 -2.28
CA HIS A 17 3.37 -0.81 -1.34
C HIS A 17 2.16 -0.07 -1.92
N LEU A 18 2.16 0.16 -3.24
CA LEU A 18 1.10 0.82 -4.02
C LEU A 18 0.65 2.19 -3.47
N ASN A 19 1.36 2.76 -2.49
CA ASN A 19 1.03 3.98 -1.78
C ASN A 19 2.34 4.67 -1.31
N PRO A 20 2.60 5.92 -1.74
CA PRO A 20 3.76 6.69 -1.30
C PRO A 20 3.83 6.89 0.21
N ALA A 21 2.69 7.06 0.89
CA ALA A 21 2.65 7.22 2.35
C ALA A 21 3.09 5.94 3.08
N VAL A 22 2.66 4.77 2.59
CA VAL A 22 3.12 3.46 3.10
C VAL A 22 4.61 3.28 2.83
N SER A 23 5.08 3.62 1.61
CA SER A 23 6.49 3.50 1.24
C SER A 23 7.40 4.33 2.13
N LEU A 24 7.00 5.56 2.45
CA LEU A 24 7.73 6.42 3.38
C LEU A 24 7.79 5.82 4.79
N CYS A 25 6.67 5.33 5.32
CA CYS A 25 6.66 4.67 6.63
C CYS A 25 7.59 3.46 6.68
N PHE A 26 7.62 2.65 5.62
CA PHE A 26 8.52 1.51 5.53
C PHE A 26 9.99 1.95 5.46
N CYS A 27 10.31 3.09 4.88
CA CYS A 27 11.65 3.67 4.97
C CYS A 27 12.02 4.08 6.41
N ILE A 28 11.09 4.72 7.12
CA ILE A 28 11.31 5.16 8.51
C ILE A 28 11.51 3.97 9.45
N LEU A 29 10.77 2.89 9.24
CA LEU A 29 10.89 1.64 10.00
C LEU A 29 12.07 0.76 9.57
N GLY A 30 12.91 1.21 8.62
CA GLY A 30 14.05 0.44 8.11
C GLY A 30 13.67 -0.78 7.27
N LYS A 31 12.39 -0.91 6.88
CA LYS A 31 11.85 -1.99 6.03
C LYS A 31 12.04 -1.73 4.53
N LEU A 32 12.32 -0.48 4.13
CA LEU A 32 12.64 -0.09 2.74
C LEU A 32 13.88 0.82 2.73
N ARG A 33 14.82 0.61 1.79
CA ARG A 33 16.00 1.49 1.68
C ARG A 33 15.57 2.88 1.20
N TRP A 34 16.07 3.94 1.82
CA TRP A 34 15.75 5.33 1.44
C TRP A 34 15.99 5.64 -0.04
N GLY A 35 17.04 5.09 -0.65
CA GLY A 35 17.31 5.24 -2.09
C GLY A 35 16.26 4.63 -3.01
N GLN A 36 15.40 3.74 -2.50
CA GLN A 36 14.31 3.12 -3.26
C GLN A 36 13.00 3.91 -3.14
N LEU A 37 12.88 4.84 -2.21
CA LEU A 37 11.64 5.59 -1.97
C LEU A 37 11.19 6.35 -3.21
N LEU A 38 12.08 7.13 -3.82
CA LEU A 38 11.73 7.92 -5.01
C LEU A 38 11.35 7.03 -6.21
N PRO A 39 12.13 6.00 -6.59
CA PRO A 39 11.69 5.04 -7.61
C PRO A 39 10.32 4.40 -7.33
N TYR A 40 10.03 4.06 -6.08
CA TYR A 40 8.73 3.52 -5.67
C TYR A 40 7.60 4.54 -5.87
N CYS A 41 7.77 5.78 -5.40
CA CYS A 41 6.76 6.82 -5.55
C CYS A 41 6.49 7.14 -7.03
N LEU A 42 7.53 7.19 -7.85
CA LEU A 42 7.41 7.46 -9.29
C LEU A 42 6.71 6.31 -10.03
N SER A 43 7.05 5.05 -9.73
CA SER A 43 6.39 3.90 -10.35
C SER A 43 4.90 3.81 -9.95
N GLN A 44 4.58 4.12 -8.69
CA GLN A 44 3.20 4.18 -8.19
C GLN A 44 2.42 5.30 -8.86
N LEU A 45 3.00 6.49 -8.99
CA LEU A 45 2.37 7.63 -9.65
C LEU A 45 2.11 7.35 -11.14
N LEU A 46 3.12 6.82 -11.85
CA LEU A 46 2.99 6.46 -13.26
C LEU A 46 1.97 5.34 -13.47
N GLY A 47 1.97 4.32 -12.59
CA GLY A 47 0.99 3.25 -12.60
C GLY A 47 -0.43 3.78 -12.42
N ALA A 48 -0.66 4.69 -11.48
CA ALA A 48 -1.96 5.32 -11.25
C ALA A 48 -2.40 6.19 -12.43
N TYR A 49 -1.49 6.94 -13.06
CA TYR A 49 -1.77 7.70 -14.28
C TYR A 49 -2.20 6.79 -15.43
N VAL A 50 -1.44 5.72 -15.71
CA VAL A 50 -1.73 4.78 -16.80
C VAL A 50 -3.03 4.02 -16.54
N ALA A 51 -3.28 3.61 -15.29
CA ALA A 51 -4.54 2.98 -14.91
C ALA A 51 -5.74 3.91 -15.14
N ALA A 52 -5.62 5.19 -14.75
CA ALA A 52 -6.65 6.17 -15.03
C ALA A 52 -6.86 6.38 -16.54
N ALA A 53 -5.77 6.40 -17.34
CA ALA A 53 -5.86 6.55 -18.79
C ALA A 53 -6.60 5.37 -19.44
N LEU A 54 -6.35 4.15 -18.95
CA LEU A 54 -7.06 2.96 -19.38
C LEU A 54 -8.54 3.03 -19.02
N VAL A 55 -8.88 3.46 -17.81
CA VAL A 55 -10.29 3.66 -17.39
C VAL A 55 -10.95 4.72 -18.27
N PHE A 56 -10.29 5.84 -18.53
CA PHE A 56 -10.82 6.89 -19.40
C PHE A 56 -11.07 6.37 -20.82
N ALA A 57 -10.13 5.61 -21.40
CA ALA A 57 -10.31 5.01 -22.72
C ALA A 57 -11.45 3.99 -22.75
N LEU A 58 -11.58 3.16 -21.70
CA LEU A 58 -12.62 2.15 -21.59
C LEU A 58 -14.03 2.76 -21.48
N TYR A 59 -14.15 3.87 -20.73
CA TYR A 59 -15.41 4.56 -20.49
C TYR A 59 -15.61 5.81 -21.35
N TYR A 60 -14.79 6.00 -22.40
CA TYR A 60 -14.78 7.24 -23.18
C TYR A 60 -16.16 7.62 -23.70
N ASP A 61 -16.83 6.70 -24.40
CA ASP A 61 -18.15 6.96 -24.98
C ASP A 61 -19.20 7.30 -23.91
N ALA A 62 -19.16 6.60 -22.76
CA ALA A 62 -20.08 6.84 -21.66
C ALA A 62 -19.83 8.20 -20.98
N ILE A 63 -18.57 8.59 -20.79
CA ILE A 63 -18.19 9.88 -20.21
C ILE A 63 -18.61 11.01 -21.16
N MET A 64 -18.39 10.85 -22.47
CA MET A 64 -18.75 11.87 -23.46
C MET A 64 -20.26 12.02 -23.62
N ASP A 65 -21.01 10.92 -23.61
CA ASP A 65 -22.48 10.94 -23.65
C ASP A 65 -23.07 11.62 -22.42
N PHE A 66 -22.62 11.24 -21.21
CA PHE A 66 -23.09 11.83 -19.96
C PHE A 66 -22.76 13.32 -19.84
N SER A 67 -21.54 13.70 -20.20
CA SER A 67 -21.05 15.08 -20.05
C SER A 67 -21.48 16.01 -21.19
N GLY A 68 -22.11 15.49 -22.25
CA GLY A 68 -22.36 16.26 -23.47
C GLY A 68 -21.08 16.70 -24.17
N GLY A 69 -19.99 15.94 -23.98
CA GLY A 69 -18.66 16.21 -24.52
C GLY A 69 -17.85 17.28 -23.79
N VAL A 70 -18.33 17.77 -22.64
CA VAL A 70 -17.64 18.81 -21.85
C VAL A 70 -17.14 18.25 -20.53
N LEU A 71 -15.83 18.08 -20.43
CA LEU A 71 -15.18 17.53 -19.25
C LEU A 71 -15.04 18.61 -18.16
N THR A 72 -15.77 18.46 -17.06
CA THR A 72 -15.82 19.45 -15.96
C THR A 72 -15.43 18.84 -14.63
N VAL A 73 -14.92 19.68 -13.73
CA VAL A 73 -14.41 19.28 -12.40
C VAL A 73 -15.44 19.43 -11.29
N TYR A 74 -16.42 20.31 -11.48
CA TYR A 74 -17.49 20.60 -10.53
C TYR A 74 -18.79 20.91 -11.27
N GLY A 75 -19.90 20.82 -10.56
CA GLY A 75 -21.23 21.03 -11.12
C GLY A 75 -22.00 19.71 -11.33
N PRO A 76 -23.24 19.78 -11.83
CA PRO A 76 -24.16 18.64 -11.85
C PRO A 76 -23.73 17.49 -12.76
N ASN A 77 -22.93 17.79 -13.79
CA ASN A 77 -22.44 16.81 -14.77
C ASN A 77 -20.91 16.69 -14.72
N GLU A 78 -20.30 16.95 -13.56
CA GLU A 78 -18.86 16.76 -13.39
C GLU A 78 -18.48 15.29 -13.54
N THR A 79 -17.30 15.05 -14.10
CA THR A 79 -16.78 13.69 -14.34
C THR A 79 -15.39 13.48 -13.76
N ALA A 80 -14.85 14.50 -13.08
CA ALA A 80 -13.50 14.45 -12.54
C ALA A 80 -13.41 13.55 -11.30
N SER A 81 -14.50 13.45 -10.52
CA SER A 81 -14.57 12.62 -9.30
C SER A 81 -14.44 11.12 -9.57
N ILE A 82 -14.63 10.69 -10.83
CA ILE A 82 -14.36 9.32 -11.29
C ILE A 82 -12.87 8.97 -11.08
N PHE A 83 -11.98 9.94 -11.28
CA PHE A 83 -10.54 9.73 -11.35
C PHE A 83 -9.82 10.11 -10.06
N ALA A 84 -10.11 11.30 -9.52
CA ALA A 84 -9.49 11.81 -8.30
C ALA A 84 -10.55 12.22 -7.28
N THR A 85 -10.14 12.39 -6.03
CA THR A 85 -11.06 12.73 -4.95
C THR A 85 -11.36 14.22 -4.89
N TYR A 86 -12.55 14.59 -4.48
CA TYR A 86 -12.91 15.99 -4.20
C TYR A 86 -13.67 16.05 -2.86
N PRO A 87 -13.47 17.09 -2.05
CA PRO A 87 -14.15 17.22 -0.78
C PRO A 87 -15.60 17.63 -1.01
N SER A 88 -16.49 17.12 -0.16
CA SER A 88 -17.87 17.59 -0.09
C SER A 88 -17.92 19.08 0.27
N GLU A 89 -18.87 19.83 -0.31
CA GLU A 89 -18.93 21.30 -0.21
C GLU A 89 -19.07 21.83 1.22
N TYR A 90 -19.60 21.03 2.15
CA TYR A 90 -19.78 21.42 3.55
C TYR A 90 -18.49 21.31 4.38
N LEU A 91 -17.43 20.65 3.89
CA LEU A 91 -16.18 20.51 4.63
C LEU A 91 -15.26 21.72 4.45
N THR A 92 -14.67 22.13 5.57
CA THR A 92 -13.54 23.06 5.56
C THR A 92 -12.26 22.34 5.17
N LEU A 93 -11.30 23.07 4.60
CA LEU A 93 -9.98 22.53 4.24
C LEU A 93 -9.28 21.84 5.44
N GLY A 94 -9.40 22.43 6.64
CA GLY A 94 -8.85 21.84 7.86
C GLY A 94 -9.56 20.55 8.29
N GLY A 95 -10.90 20.50 8.16
CA GLY A 95 -11.66 19.29 8.40
C GLY A 95 -11.30 18.17 7.40
N SER A 96 -11.16 18.51 6.13
CA SER A 96 -10.74 17.56 5.10
C SER A 96 -9.30 17.07 5.28
N PHE A 97 -8.39 17.92 5.76
CA PHE A 97 -7.04 17.50 6.12
C PHE A 97 -7.06 16.49 7.27
N LEU A 98 -7.83 16.77 8.33
CA LEU A 98 -7.98 15.86 9.47
C LEU A 98 -8.59 14.51 9.06
N ASP A 99 -9.60 14.52 8.20
CA ASP A 99 -10.22 13.32 7.63
C ASP A 99 -9.19 12.41 6.96
N GLN A 100 -8.34 12.97 6.10
CA GLN A 100 -7.30 12.21 5.40
C GLN A 100 -6.18 11.73 6.33
N VAL A 101 -5.84 12.49 7.38
CA VAL A 101 -4.90 12.07 8.43
C VAL A 101 -5.46 10.86 9.18
N VAL A 102 -6.71 10.91 9.62
CA VAL A 102 -7.34 9.82 10.41
C VAL A 102 -7.50 8.56 9.56
N GLY A 103 -7.98 8.67 8.32
CA GLY A 103 -8.16 7.53 7.44
C GLY A 103 -6.83 6.83 7.13
N THR A 104 -5.79 7.61 6.80
CA THR A 104 -4.48 7.03 6.46
C THR A 104 -3.75 6.52 7.69
N GLY A 105 -3.90 7.18 8.84
CA GLY A 105 -3.35 6.68 10.11
C GLY A 105 -3.96 5.35 10.53
N THR A 106 -5.28 5.21 10.37
CA THR A 106 -5.98 3.94 10.61
C THR A 106 -5.47 2.84 9.68
N LEU A 107 -5.31 3.15 8.38
CA LEU A 107 -4.73 2.23 7.40
C LEU A 107 -3.34 1.73 7.85
N LEU A 108 -2.42 2.62 8.22
CA LEU A 108 -1.08 2.24 8.64
C LEU A 108 -1.05 1.46 9.95
N LEU A 109 -1.87 1.86 10.93
CA LEU A 109 -2.00 1.14 12.19
C LEU A 109 -2.42 -0.31 11.95
N CYS A 110 -3.42 -0.55 11.10
CA CYS A 110 -3.90 -1.89 10.79
C CYS A 110 -2.87 -2.69 9.97
N ILE A 111 -2.27 -2.10 8.93
CA ILE A 111 -1.29 -2.79 8.08
C ILE A 111 -0.07 -3.24 8.89
N LEU A 112 0.49 -2.36 9.73
CA LEU A 112 1.66 -2.70 10.54
C LEU A 112 1.34 -3.85 11.51
N SER A 113 0.17 -3.79 12.16
CA SER A 113 -0.31 -4.83 13.08
C SER A 113 -0.48 -6.19 12.42
N LEU A 114 -0.91 -6.24 11.15
CA LEU A 114 -1.09 -7.48 10.40
C LEU A 114 0.22 -8.20 10.07
N THR A 115 1.31 -7.44 9.93
CA THR A 115 2.63 -7.96 9.52
C THR A 115 3.57 -8.24 10.70
N GLU A 116 3.13 -7.99 11.93
CA GLU A 116 3.93 -8.17 13.14
C GLU A 116 3.97 -9.64 13.57
N LYS A 117 5.16 -10.23 13.54
CA LYS A 117 5.39 -11.65 13.86
C LYS A 117 5.22 -11.95 15.34
N ARG A 118 5.52 -10.97 16.21
CA ARG A 118 5.37 -11.09 17.67
C ARG A 118 3.91 -11.03 18.15
N ASN A 119 2.99 -10.61 17.27
CA ASN A 119 1.56 -10.63 17.52
C ASN A 119 0.93 -11.93 16.98
N THR A 120 -0.33 -11.89 16.54
CA THR A 120 -0.94 -12.93 15.70
C THR A 120 -0.88 -12.49 14.24
N PRO A 121 0.19 -12.82 13.49
CA PRO A 121 0.31 -12.40 12.10
C PRO A 121 -0.77 -13.07 11.24
N ALA A 122 -1.27 -12.35 10.25
CA ALA A 122 -2.15 -12.93 9.25
C ALA A 122 -1.40 -13.96 8.40
N PRO A 123 -2.07 -15.02 7.90
CA PRO A 123 -1.45 -15.93 6.92
C PRO A 123 -0.92 -15.11 5.73
N PRO A 124 0.33 -15.35 5.27
CA PRO A 124 0.96 -14.55 4.21
C PRO A 124 0.07 -14.39 2.96
N ASP A 125 -0.55 -15.48 2.54
CA ASP A 125 -1.44 -15.54 1.37
C ASP A 125 -2.74 -14.70 1.54
N LEU A 126 -3.10 -14.35 2.77
CA LEU A 126 -4.28 -13.55 3.09
C LEU A 126 -3.96 -12.09 3.41
N ILE A 127 -2.69 -11.69 3.49
CA ILE A 127 -2.34 -10.29 3.82
C ILE A 127 -2.93 -9.32 2.78
N ALA A 128 -2.68 -9.56 1.49
CA ALA A 128 -3.18 -8.70 0.42
C ALA A 128 -4.72 -8.54 0.43
N PRO A 129 -5.54 -9.62 0.46
CA PRO A 129 -7.00 -9.47 0.53
C PRO A 129 -7.49 -8.84 1.84
N ILE A 130 -6.84 -9.07 2.98
CA ILE A 130 -7.20 -8.40 4.24
C ILE A 130 -6.91 -6.89 4.15
N VAL A 131 -5.75 -6.49 3.61
CA VAL A 131 -5.42 -5.08 3.39
C VAL A 131 -6.43 -4.43 2.44
N ALA A 132 -6.84 -5.11 1.37
CA ALA A 132 -7.90 -4.63 0.49
C ALA A 132 -9.23 -4.46 1.23
N GLY A 133 -9.58 -5.39 2.12
CA GLY A 133 -10.76 -5.31 2.99
C GLY A 133 -10.71 -4.13 3.97
N ILE A 134 -9.54 -3.83 4.55
CA ILE A 134 -9.33 -2.65 5.42
C ILE A 134 -9.53 -1.37 4.62
N VAL A 135 -8.89 -1.26 3.44
CA VAL A 135 -9.05 -0.11 2.56
C VAL A 135 -10.53 0.09 2.19
N LEU A 136 -11.22 -1.00 1.83
CA LEU A 136 -12.66 -0.95 1.54
C LEU A 136 -13.47 -0.47 2.75
N GLY A 137 -13.19 -0.99 3.95
CA GLY A 137 -13.87 -0.57 5.18
C GLY A 137 -13.69 0.92 5.50
N ILE A 138 -12.47 1.45 5.31
CA ILE A 138 -12.19 2.88 5.47
C ILE A 138 -12.94 3.70 4.41
N ILE A 139 -12.91 3.28 3.15
CA ILE A 139 -13.64 3.95 2.06
C ILE A 139 -15.14 4.00 2.38
N MET A 140 -15.74 2.87 2.76
CA MET A 140 -17.18 2.81 3.04
C MET A 140 -17.59 3.66 4.25
N SER A 141 -16.69 3.87 5.22
CA SER A 141 -16.99 4.64 6.43
C SER A 141 -16.68 6.14 6.32
N MET A 142 -15.71 6.54 5.48
CA MET A 142 -15.18 7.91 5.47
C MET A 142 -15.33 8.64 4.12
N SER A 143 -15.72 7.97 3.03
CA SER A 143 -15.76 8.62 1.70
C SER A 143 -16.75 9.76 1.56
N ALA A 144 -17.78 9.82 2.41
CA ALA A 144 -18.77 10.90 2.37
C ALA A 144 -18.17 12.30 2.61
N ASN A 145 -17.00 12.38 3.27
CA ASN A 145 -16.30 13.63 3.49
C ASN A 145 -15.48 14.03 2.25
N CYS A 146 -14.46 13.23 1.91
CA CYS A 146 -13.46 13.61 0.91
C CYS A 146 -13.10 12.48 -0.07
N GLY A 147 -13.99 11.50 -0.26
CA GLY A 147 -13.74 10.37 -1.17
C GLY A 147 -12.64 9.39 -0.72
N ALA A 148 -12.15 9.51 0.52
CA ALA A 148 -11.13 8.65 1.12
C ALA A 148 -9.92 8.40 0.21
N ALA A 149 -9.18 9.46 -0.13
CA ALA A 149 -8.02 9.37 -1.02
C ALA A 149 -6.94 8.42 -0.49
N LEU A 150 -6.54 8.59 0.78
CA LEU A 150 -5.62 7.72 1.56
C LEU A 150 -4.20 7.51 1.00
N ASN A 151 -3.96 7.91 -0.25
CA ASN A 151 -2.83 7.50 -1.06
C ASN A 151 -2.47 8.62 -2.04
N PRO A 152 -1.28 9.24 -1.89
CA PRO A 152 -0.85 10.33 -2.78
C PRO A 152 -0.78 9.95 -4.26
N ALA A 153 -0.35 8.74 -4.61
CA ALA A 153 -0.26 8.31 -6.01
C ALA A 153 -1.65 8.08 -6.63
N ARG A 154 -2.58 7.51 -5.85
CA ARG A 154 -3.98 7.23 -6.25
C ARG A 154 -4.78 8.49 -6.56
N ASP A 155 -4.35 9.64 -6.06
CA ASP A 155 -5.01 10.92 -6.28
C ASP A 155 -4.24 11.80 -7.29
N LEU A 156 -2.92 11.97 -7.11
CA LEU A 156 -2.11 12.84 -7.98
C LEU A 156 -1.97 12.27 -9.41
N GLY A 157 -1.80 10.96 -9.57
CA GLY A 157 -1.64 10.34 -10.89
C GLY A 157 -2.85 10.59 -11.79
N PRO A 158 -4.07 10.25 -11.35
CA PRO A 158 -5.28 10.55 -12.11
C PRO A 158 -5.56 12.05 -12.31
N ARG A 159 -5.16 12.95 -11.39
CA ARG A 159 -5.22 14.40 -11.64
C ARG A 159 -4.36 14.85 -12.79
N LEU A 160 -3.13 14.32 -12.88
CA LEU A 160 -2.23 14.62 -13.99
C LEU A 160 -2.84 14.14 -15.32
N LEU A 161 -3.50 12.98 -15.32
CA LEU A 161 -4.24 12.53 -16.50
C LEU A 161 -5.31 13.55 -16.88
N MET A 162 -6.20 13.92 -15.95
CA MET A 162 -7.29 14.84 -16.23
C MET A 162 -6.80 16.18 -16.78
N LEU A 163 -5.68 16.70 -16.26
CA LEU A 163 -5.03 17.90 -16.80
C LEU A 163 -4.65 17.71 -18.29
N THR A 164 -4.05 16.57 -18.64
CA THR A 164 -3.63 16.28 -20.03
C THR A 164 -4.78 15.87 -20.95
N ALA A 165 -5.87 15.33 -20.40
CA ALA A 165 -6.99 14.77 -21.15
C ALA A 165 -8.10 15.78 -21.45
N GLY A 166 -8.11 16.95 -20.81
CA GLY A 166 -8.97 18.07 -21.19
C GLY A 166 -9.88 18.65 -20.11
N TRP A 167 -9.80 18.19 -18.85
CA TRP A 167 -10.53 18.82 -17.73
C TRP A 167 -9.97 20.19 -17.34
N GLY A 168 -8.78 20.55 -17.82
CA GLY A 168 -8.16 21.85 -17.56
C GLY A 168 -7.46 21.95 -16.21
N THR A 169 -7.02 23.15 -15.87
CA THR A 169 -6.24 23.44 -14.65
C THR A 169 -7.08 23.40 -13.37
N GLU A 170 -8.41 23.40 -13.50
CA GLU A 170 -9.34 23.40 -12.37
C GLU A 170 -9.16 22.19 -11.46
N VAL A 171 -8.67 21.06 -12.00
CA VAL A 171 -8.34 19.84 -11.25
C VAL A 171 -7.32 20.09 -10.11
N PHE A 172 -6.58 21.20 -10.17
CA PHE A 172 -5.60 21.64 -9.17
C PHE A 172 -6.01 22.91 -8.41
N THR A 173 -6.99 23.69 -8.89
CA THR A 173 -7.36 24.97 -8.26
C THR A 173 -8.69 24.93 -7.51
N CYS A 174 -9.57 23.98 -7.81
CA CYS A 174 -10.87 23.83 -7.16
C CYS A 174 -10.75 23.54 -5.64
N TYR A 175 -11.81 23.85 -4.89
CA TYR A 175 -11.93 23.58 -3.45
C TYR A 175 -10.74 24.10 -2.63
N ASN A 176 -10.33 25.35 -2.86
CA ASN A 176 -9.19 26.00 -2.21
C ASN A 176 -7.87 25.21 -2.38
N TYR A 177 -7.56 24.86 -3.64
CA TYR A 177 -6.37 24.08 -3.99
C TYR A 177 -6.34 22.70 -3.32
N TRP A 178 -7.46 21.97 -3.32
CA TRP A 178 -7.58 20.67 -2.64
C TRP A 178 -6.47 19.66 -2.96
N PHE A 179 -5.91 19.68 -4.18
CA PHE A 179 -4.96 18.68 -4.68
C PHE A 179 -3.78 18.36 -3.76
N TRP A 180 -3.32 19.30 -2.93
CA TRP A 180 -2.18 19.07 -2.05
C TRP A 180 -2.56 18.30 -0.79
N VAL A 181 -3.83 18.32 -0.39
CA VAL A 181 -4.29 17.64 0.83
C VAL A 181 -4.16 16.12 0.71
N PRO A 182 -4.64 15.45 -0.37
CA PRO A 182 -4.39 14.02 -0.61
C PRO A 182 -2.92 13.62 -0.76
N ILE A 183 -1.98 14.59 -0.81
CA ILE A 183 -0.54 14.32 -0.84
C ILE A 183 0.02 14.40 0.58
N VAL A 184 -0.21 15.52 1.27
CA VAL A 184 0.43 15.83 2.56
C VAL A 184 -0.29 15.18 3.74
N ALA A 185 -1.63 15.16 3.73
CA ALA A 185 -2.40 14.61 4.83
C ALA A 185 -2.21 13.08 4.96
N PRO A 186 -2.20 12.27 3.88
CA PRO A 186 -1.88 10.85 4.00
C PRO A 186 -0.48 10.58 4.53
N ILE A 187 0.53 11.36 4.14
CA ILE A 187 1.88 11.24 4.72
C ILE A 187 1.83 11.50 6.23
N THR A 188 1.17 12.59 6.64
CA THR A 188 1.02 12.95 8.05
C THR A 188 0.27 11.88 8.85
N GLY A 189 -0.83 11.36 8.29
CA GLY A 189 -1.61 10.26 8.85
C GLY A 189 -0.79 8.99 8.98
N ALA A 190 -0.02 8.63 7.95
CA ALA A 190 0.83 7.45 7.97
C ALA A 190 1.89 7.52 9.09
N LEU A 191 2.51 8.69 9.29
CA LEU A 191 3.43 8.92 10.41
C LEU A 191 2.72 8.81 11.77
N ALA A 192 1.54 9.39 11.91
CA ALA A 192 0.75 9.32 13.14
C ALA A 192 0.33 7.87 13.46
N GLY A 193 -0.22 7.15 12.49
CA GLY A 193 -0.62 5.74 12.63
C GLY A 193 0.56 4.82 12.94
N THR A 194 1.70 5.07 12.29
CA THR A 194 2.96 4.36 12.60
C THR A 194 3.40 4.62 14.03
N SER A 195 3.35 5.88 14.47
CA SER A 195 3.72 6.24 15.85
C SER A 195 2.79 5.56 16.87
N LEU A 196 1.48 5.54 16.61
CA LEU A 196 0.52 4.82 17.45
C LEU A 196 0.82 3.32 17.51
N TYR A 197 1.14 2.70 16.38
CA TYR A 197 1.56 1.31 16.32
C TYR A 197 2.80 1.05 17.19
N LEU A 198 3.84 1.88 17.04
CA LEU A 198 5.10 1.73 17.79
C LEU A 198 4.88 1.82 19.31
N PHE A 199 4.12 2.82 19.76
CA PHE A 199 3.97 3.11 21.19
C PHE A 199 2.93 2.26 21.91
N PHE A 200 1.87 1.82 21.23
CA PHE A 200 0.74 1.13 21.86
C PHE A 200 0.63 -0.36 21.52
N ILE A 201 1.31 -0.80 20.47
CA ILE A 201 1.32 -2.21 20.05
C ILE A 201 2.73 -2.76 20.17
N GLU A 202 3.69 -2.21 19.41
CA GLU A 202 5.01 -2.80 19.29
C GLU A 202 5.76 -2.86 20.62
N TRP A 203 5.73 -1.77 21.39
CA TRP A 203 6.40 -1.67 22.69
C TRP A 203 5.86 -2.65 23.74
N GLN A 204 4.62 -3.13 23.57
CA GLN A 204 3.92 -4.00 24.51
C GLN A 204 4.11 -5.49 24.17
N LEU A 205 4.66 -5.80 22.98
CA LEU A 205 4.87 -7.17 22.55
C LEU A 205 6.12 -7.77 23.22
N PRO A 206 6.08 -9.06 23.60
CA PRO A 206 7.24 -9.73 24.16
C PRO A 206 8.38 -9.78 23.13
N ASP A 207 9.62 -9.70 23.61
CA ASP A 207 10.80 -9.90 22.77
C ASP A 207 10.74 -11.28 22.10
N GLU A 208 11.25 -11.38 20.87
CA GLU A 208 11.39 -12.70 20.24
C GLU A 208 12.30 -13.56 21.12
N PRO A 209 11.91 -14.82 21.41
CA PRO A 209 12.80 -15.74 22.09
C PRO A 209 14.08 -15.81 21.28
N LEU A 210 15.23 -15.49 21.91
CA LEU A 210 16.55 -15.64 21.29
C LEU A 210 16.57 -16.97 20.54
N GLU A 211 16.75 -16.92 19.22
CA GLU A 211 16.94 -18.10 18.39
C GLU A 211 17.95 -18.98 19.13
N LYS A 212 17.52 -20.17 19.59
CA LYS A 212 18.38 -21.03 20.40
C LYS A 212 19.64 -21.26 19.59
N LEU A 213 20.73 -20.60 19.97
CA LEU A 213 22.06 -20.88 19.45
C LEU A 213 22.18 -22.40 19.39
N PRO A 214 22.54 -22.99 18.25
CA PRO A 214 22.50 -24.43 18.09
C PRO A 214 23.21 -25.05 19.28
N THR A 215 22.44 -25.70 20.14
CA THR A 215 22.97 -26.34 21.34
C THR A 215 24.08 -27.28 20.87
N ILE A 216 25.17 -27.38 21.62
CA ILE A 216 26.33 -28.22 21.26
C ILE A 216 25.89 -29.65 20.86
N SER A 217 24.77 -30.15 21.40
CA SER A 217 24.14 -31.42 20.99
C SER A 217 23.72 -31.44 19.52
N THR A 218 23.08 -30.39 18.99
CA THR A 218 22.62 -30.31 17.61
C THR A 218 23.78 -30.24 16.61
N ILE A 219 24.88 -29.59 17.00
CA ILE A 219 26.15 -29.58 16.25
C ILE A 219 26.81 -30.97 16.27
N SER A 220 26.84 -31.62 17.44
CA SER A 220 27.36 -32.97 17.58
C SER A 220 26.57 -33.98 16.73
N ASP A 221 25.24 -33.87 16.69
CA ASP A 221 24.39 -34.80 15.93
C ASP A 221 24.53 -34.59 14.41
N SER A 222 24.67 -33.35 13.96
CA SER A 222 24.93 -33.04 12.54
C SER A 222 26.34 -33.46 12.10
N ILE A 223 27.35 -33.36 12.98
CA ILE A 223 28.70 -33.90 12.74
C ILE A 223 28.66 -35.44 12.68
N LYS A 224 27.96 -36.11 13.61
CA LYS A 224 27.82 -37.58 13.60
C LYS A 224 27.12 -38.06 12.33
N GLN A 225 26.03 -37.40 11.94
CA GLN A 225 25.28 -37.78 10.75
C GLN A 225 26.09 -37.56 9.47
N SER A 226 26.89 -36.49 9.42
CA SER A 226 27.86 -36.30 8.34
C SER A 226 28.89 -37.44 8.30
N SER A 227 29.52 -37.79 9.42
CA SER A 227 30.55 -38.84 9.46
C SER A 227 30.03 -40.21 9.02
N THR A 228 28.80 -40.58 9.41
CA THR A 228 28.19 -41.87 9.02
C THR A 228 27.88 -41.92 7.51
N MET A 229 27.58 -40.77 6.90
CA MET A 229 27.38 -40.67 5.46
C MET A 229 28.69 -40.85 4.68
N TRP A 230 29.81 -40.33 5.19
CA TRP A 230 31.14 -40.51 4.60
C TRP A 230 31.59 -41.97 4.70
N GLU A 231 31.44 -42.63 5.85
CA GLU A 231 31.76 -44.06 6.03
C GLU A 231 30.97 -44.96 5.07
N LYS A 232 29.65 -44.75 4.95
CA LYS A 232 28.82 -45.49 3.98
C LYS A 232 29.26 -45.26 2.53
N GLY A 233 29.67 -44.04 2.20
CA GLY A 233 30.16 -43.69 0.87
C GLY A 233 31.47 -44.40 0.50
N ASP A 234 32.36 -44.59 1.49
CA ASP A 234 33.62 -45.29 1.30
C ASP A 234 33.44 -46.82 1.28
N GLU A 235 32.53 -47.38 2.07
CA GLU A 235 32.16 -48.81 2.00
C GLU A 235 31.56 -49.19 0.63
N LEU A 236 30.70 -48.33 0.08
CA LEU A 236 30.11 -48.51 -1.26
C LEU A 236 31.15 -48.47 -2.38
N LYS A 237 32.22 -47.68 -2.22
CA LYS A 237 33.33 -47.65 -3.20
C LYS A 237 34.22 -48.89 -3.09
N ALA A 238 34.38 -49.45 -1.90
CA ALA A 238 35.18 -50.65 -1.68
C ALA A 238 34.51 -51.95 -2.16
N THR A 239 33.17 -51.99 -2.30
CA THR A 239 32.42 -53.17 -2.77
C THR A 239 32.35 -53.31 -4.30
N HIS A 240 32.87 -52.33 -5.05
CA HIS A 240 32.81 -52.27 -6.52
C HIS A 240 34.20 -52.41 -7.21
N LEU A 241 35.20 -52.93 -6.50
CA LEU A 241 36.52 -53.35 -7.02
C LEU A 241 36.67 -54.87 -6.89
#